data_AF-H8FS46-F1
#
_entry.id   AF-H8FS46-F1
#
_cell.length_a   1.000
_cell.length_b   1.000
_cell.length_c   1.000
_cell.angle_alpha   90.00
_cell.angle_beta   90.00
_cell.angle_gamma   90.00
#
_symmetry.space_group_name_H-M   'P 1'
#
loop_
_entity.id
_entity.type
_entity.pdbx_description
1 polymer ?
#
loop_
_entity_poly.entity_id
_entity_poly.type
_entity_poly.pdbx_seq_one_letter_code
_entity_poly.pdbx_strand_id
1 'polypeptide(L)'
;MWLRVLFLLFASAMIALGLEQSFFPPSAWAQSSAGLSVKVEGDVSSVAAGSGAASTRIGSTTSGKGTSTTNVMGNVTNYSTHGSSVTEIGTQDRGGTTVIRGDATNVNSELRVNGNSFIGGNVTVTNGSRADIGGCGSVYVSGDVVVPNGNLEVGCGCAGRRNGQCCIEFHQGFCVLQIVPPSEDGCPPGFILSSGLCRLFSDFEHKFGK
;
A
#
# COMPACT_ATOMS: atom_id res chain seq x y z
N MET A 1 -18.27 67.54 -45.84
CA MET A 1 -17.73 67.51 -44.47
C MET A 1 -18.76 66.96 -43.48
N TRP A 2 -19.33 65.78 -43.75
CA TRP A 2 -20.32 65.10 -42.88
C TRP A 2 -20.15 63.55 -42.92
N LEU A 3 -19.05 63.05 -43.50
CA LEU A 3 -18.80 61.62 -43.71
C LEU A 3 -17.57 61.08 -42.94
N ARG A 4 -16.88 61.94 -42.17
CA ARG A 4 -15.72 61.53 -41.36
C ARG A 4 -16.04 61.30 -39.88
N VAL A 5 -17.22 61.69 -39.41
CA VAL A 5 -17.63 61.52 -38.01
C VAL A 5 -18.36 60.17 -37.78
N LEU A 6 -18.97 59.59 -38.82
CA LEU A 6 -19.70 58.32 -38.68
C LEU A 6 -18.79 57.08 -38.57
N PHE A 7 -17.57 57.14 -39.11
CA PHE A 7 -16.62 56.01 -39.05
C PHE A 7 -15.88 55.90 -37.71
N LEU A 8 -15.81 56.97 -36.92
CA LEU A 8 -15.14 56.98 -35.62
C LEU A 8 -16.03 56.44 -34.48
N LEU A 9 -17.35 56.34 -34.68
CA LEU A 9 -18.27 55.77 -33.68
C LEU A 9 -18.45 54.25 -33.82
N PHE A 10 -18.10 53.65 -34.95
CA PHE A 10 -18.11 52.18 -35.09
C PHE A 10 -16.78 51.52 -34.69
N ALA A 11 -15.67 52.26 -34.65
CA ALA A 11 -14.39 51.74 -34.20
C ALA A 11 -14.29 51.55 -32.67
N SER A 12 -15.10 52.26 -31.89
CA SER A 12 -15.11 52.19 -30.42
C SER A 12 -16.11 51.17 -29.85
N ALA A 13 -17.04 50.64 -30.65
CA ALA A 13 -17.96 49.60 -30.20
C ALA A 13 -17.41 48.16 -30.38
N MET A 14 -16.43 47.96 -31.24
CA MET A 14 -15.80 46.63 -31.46
C MET A 14 -14.63 46.33 -30.52
N ILE A 15 -14.15 47.31 -29.75
CA ILE A 15 -13.13 47.11 -28.71
C ILE A 15 -13.77 46.63 -27.39
N ALA A 16 -15.08 46.81 -27.21
CA ALA A 16 -15.79 46.38 -26.00
C ALA A 16 -16.37 44.94 -26.07
N LEU A 17 -16.29 44.26 -27.21
CA LEU A 17 -16.96 42.96 -27.42
C LEU A 17 -16.08 41.86 -28.06
N GLY A 18 -14.76 42.06 -28.17
CA GLY A 18 -13.92 41.23 -29.03
C GLY A 18 -12.60 40.70 -28.44
N LEU A 19 -12.39 40.78 -27.13
CA LEU A 19 -11.21 40.19 -26.49
C LEU A 19 -11.56 39.57 -25.13
N GLU A 20 -12.49 38.62 -25.12
CA GLU A 20 -12.34 37.46 -24.22
C GLU A 20 -11.23 36.57 -24.79
N GLN A 21 -10.01 37.10 -24.83
CA GLN A 21 -8.85 36.23 -24.76
C GLN A 21 -8.90 35.65 -23.36
N SER A 22 -9.35 34.41 -23.30
CA SER A 22 -9.19 33.47 -22.23
C SER A 22 -7.73 33.45 -21.78
N PHE A 23 -7.36 34.42 -20.96
CA PHE A 23 -6.26 34.37 -20.02
C PHE A 23 -6.65 33.31 -18.98
N PHE A 24 -6.60 32.05 -19.40
CA PHE A 24 -6.23 31.01 -18.46
C PHE A 24 -4.87 31.44 -17.95
N PRO A 25 -4.69 31.77 -16.65
CA PRO A 25 -3.34 31.75 -16.12
C PRO A 25 -2.78 30.38 -16.50
N PRO A 26 -1.52 30.27 -16.98
CA PRO A 26 -0.90 28.97 -16.99
C PRO A 26 -1.06 28.48 -15.55
N SER A 27 -1.88 27.45 -15.36
CA SER A 27 -1.99 26.77 -14.09
C SER A 27 -0.60 26.25 -13.86
N ALA A 28 0.19 27.04 -13.14
CA ALA A 28 1.48 26.65 -12.64
C ALA A 28 1.15 25.57 -11.62
N TRP A 29 0.97 24.34 -12.11
CA TRP A 29 1.15 23.17 -11.30
C TRP A 29 2.63 23.20 -10.96
N ALA A 30 2.96 23.86 -9.86
CA ALA A 30 4.18 23.60 -9.14
C ALA A 30 4.06 22.15 -8.67
N GLN A 31 4.37 21.21 -9.58
CA GLN A 31 4.54 19.82 -9.23
C GLN A 31 5.87 19.76 -8.51
N SER A 32 5.83 20.10 -7.22
CA SER A 32 6.92 19.90 -6.29
C SER A 32 7.19 18.39 -6.24
N SER A 33 8.19 17.95 -6.99
CA SER A 33 8.84 16.65 -6.82
C SER A 33 9.69 16.67 -5.55
N ALA A 34 9.08 17.02 -4.41
CA ALA A 34 9.73 16.89 -3.12
C ALA A 34 9.72 15.41 -2.75
N GLY A 35 10.89 14.79 -2.73
CA GLY A 35 11.09 13.48 -2.12
C GLY A 35 11.06 13.61 -0.61
N LEU A 36 10.32 12.74 0.08
CA LEU A 36 10.32 12.64 1.53
C LEU A 36 11.25 11.49 1.91
N SER A 37 12.26 11.74 2.74
CA SER A 37 13.07 10.68 3.33
C SER A 37 12.94 10.72 4.85
N VAL A 38 12.46 9.63 5.44
CA VAL A 38 12.32 9.47 6.88
C VAL A 38 13.21 8.34 7.34
N LYS A 39 14.07 8.61 8.32
CA LYS A 39 14.87 7.59 9.01
C LYS A 39 14.46 7.56 10.48
N VAL A 40 14.09 6.37 10.97
CA VAL A 40 13.86 6.12 12.39
C VAL A 40 15.04 5.33 12.92
N GLU A 41 15.83 5.96 13.79
CA GLU A 41 16.95 5.32 14.48
C GLU A 41 16.41 4.58 15.72
N GLY A 42 15.93 3.36 15.51
CA GLY A 42 15.41 2.50 16.57
C GLY A 42 14.09 1.82 16.22
N ASP A 43 13.40 1.35 17.25
CA ASP A 43 12.14 0.64 17.15
C ASP A 43 10.96 1.61 17.03
N VAL A 44 9.93 1.20 16.29
CA VAL A 44 8.62 1.85 16.24
C VAL A 44 7.66 0.97 17.04
N SER A 45 7.08 1.52 18.11
CA SER A 45 6.12 0.79 18.93
C SER A 45 4.83 1.60 19.09
N SER A 46 3.71 1.01 18.71
CA SER A 46 2.37 1.56 18.94
C SER A 46 1.61 0.60 19.84
N VAL A 47 1.26 1.08 21.03
CA VAL A 47 0.61 0.29 22.08
C VAL A 47 -0.68 0.97 22.49
N ALA A 48 -1.81 0.31 22.27
CA ALA A 48 -3.10 0.69 22.85
C ALA A 48 -3.40 -0.18 24.07
N ALA A 49 -3.64 0.46 25.22
CA ALA A 49 -4.07 -0.21 26.44
C ALA A 49 -5.36 0.46 26.97
N GLY A 50 -6.32 -0.35 27.43
CA GLY A 50 -7.60 0.14 27.97
C GLY A 50 -8.71 0.25 26.91
N SER A 51 -9.45 1.36 26.82
CA SER A 51 -10.46 1.54 25.76
C SER A 51 -10.02 2.55 24.69
N GLY A 52 -8.76 2.99 24.76
CA GLY A 52 -8.21 4.05 23.92
C GLY A 52 -7.83 3.59 22.52
N ALA A 53 -7.56 4.56 21.66
CA ALA A 53 -7.00 4.34 20.34
C ALA A 53 -5.56 4.87 20.27
N ALA A 54 -4.64 4.07 19.74
CA ALA A 54 -3.29 4.50 19.40
C ALA A 54 -3.14 4.56 17.89
N SER A 55 -2.53 5.63 17.39
CA SER A 55 -2.24 5.75 15.96
C SER A 55 -0.82 6.26 15.76
N THR A 56 -0.03 5.50 15.02
CA THR A 56 1.33 5.88 14.62
C THR A 56 1.40 5.94 13.11
N ARG A 57 1.81 7.08 12.54
CA ARG A 57 1.96 7.25 11.09
C ARG A 57 3.34 7.82 10.77
N ILE A 58 4.12 7.13 9.93
CA ILE A 58 5.51 7.48 9.60
C ILE A 58 5.69 7.55 8.09
N GLY A 59 6.24 8.65 7.57
CA GLY A 59 6.62 8.76 6.16
C GLY A 59 5.44 8.79 5.17
N SER A 60 4.28 9.27 5.63
CA SER A 60 3.10 9.49 4.80
C SER A 60 3.23 10.77 3.98
N THR A 61 2.98 10.69 2.68
CA THR A 61 2.80 11.86 1.80
C THR A 61 1.34 11.96 1.40
N THR A 62 0.74 13.14 1.51
CA THR A 62 -0.61 13.38 1.00
C THR A 62 -0.50 13.80 -0.46
N SER A 63 -0.83 12.89 -1.38
CA SER A 63 -1.04 13.15 -2.81
C SER A 63 0.10 13.90 -3.50
N GLY A 64 1.07 13.16 -4.03
CA GLY A 64 2.04 13.69 -4.96
C GLY A 64 2.85 12.56 -5.58
N LYS A 65 3.25 12.69 -6.86
CA LYS A 65 4.22 11.77 -7.51
C LYS A 65 5.65 11.95 -6.94
N GLY A 66 5.78 12.07 -5.62
CA GLY A 66 7.03 12.20 -4.91
C GLY A 66 7.52 10.82 -4.47
N THR A 67 8.83 10.59 -4.60
CA THR A 67 9.47 9.40 -4.03
C THR A 67 9.53 9.55 -2.51
N SER A 68 8.78 8.75 -1.76
CA SER A 68 8.92 8.65 -0.31
C SER A 68 9.82 7.45 0.03
N THR A 69 10.81 7.63 0.88
CA THR A 69 11.62 6.54 1.44
C THR A 69 11.54 6.58 2.95
N THR A 70 10.96 5.54 3.55
CA THR A 70 10.89 5.37 5.00
C THR A 70 11.81 4.24 5.41
N ASN A 71 12.72 4.49 6.34
CA ASN A 71 13.67 3.50 6.82
C ASN A 71 13.62 3.39 8.35
N VAL A 72 13.11 2.28 8.86
CA VAL A 72 13.08 1.93 10.27
C VAL A 72 14.26 1.01 10.55
N MET A 73 15.20 1.47 11.38
CA MET A 73 16.41 0.71 11.70
C MET A 73 16.16 -0.45 12.67
N GLY A 74 15.08 -0.41 13.43
CA GLY A 74 14.70 -1.43 14.40
C GLY A 74 13.45 -2.20 14.00
N ASN A 75 12.79 -2.70 15.03
CA ASN A 75 11.55 -3.46 14.94
C ASN A 75 10.34 -2.52 14.82
N VAL A 76 9.27 -3.01 14.21
CA VAL A 76 7.96 -2.37 14.20
C VAL A 76 7.02 -3.27 15.00
N THR A 77 6.51 -2.77 16.12
CA THR A 77 5.58 -3.50 16.99
C THR A 77 4.28 -2.73 17.11
N ASN A 78 3.18 -3.35 16.72
CA ASN A 78 1.85 -2.82 16.85
C ASN A 78 1.00 -3.75 17.69
N TYR A 79 0.49 -3.24 18.81
CA TYR A 79 -0.10 -4.09 19.83
C TYR A 79 -1.28 -3.38 20.52
N SER A 80 -2.34 -4.15 20.76
CA SER A 80 -3.51 -3.69 21.52
C SER A 80 -3.97 -4.78 22.47
N THR A 81 -4.07 -4.49 23.77
CA THR A 81 -4.69 -5.43 24.72
C THR A 81 -6.21 -5.23 24.73
N HIS A 82 -6.62 -3.97 24.79
CA HIS A 82 -7.99 -3.50 24.80
C HIS A 82 -7.97 -2.13 24.09
N GLY A 83 -8.88 -1.90 23.15
CA GLY A 83 -8.88 -0.70 22.28
C GLY A 83 -8.39 -1.00 20.86
N SER A 84 -8.00 0.03 20.11
CA SER A 84 -7.55 -0.10 18.72
C SER A 84 -6.17 0.51 18.54
N SER A 85 -5.23 -0.21 17.92
CA SER A 85 -3.94 0.34 17.53
C SER A 85 -3.77 0.25 16.02
N VAL A 86 -3.46 1.38 15.39
CA VAL A 86 -3.18 1.46 13.95
C VAL A 86 -1.78 2.02 13.75
N THR A 87 -0.91 1.22 13.13
CA THR A 87 0.42 1.68 12.71
C THR A 87 0.46 1.74 11.20
N GLU A 88 0.86 2.87 10.63
CA GLU A 88 1.03 3.09 9.21
C GLU A 88 2.44 3.58 8.90
N ILE A 89 3.15 2.90 8.02
CA ILE A 89 4.53 3.21 7.65
C ILE A 89 4.63 3.33 6.14
N GLY A 90 5.22 4.41 5.65
CA GLY A 90 5.35 4.67 4.23
C GLY A 90 4.15 5.39 3.63
N THR A 91 4.17 5.51 2.31
CA THR A 91 3.14 6.23 1.54
C THR A 91 2.31 5.28 0.69
N GLN A 92 1.00 5.54 0.62
CA GLN A 92 0.04 4.81 -0.21
C GLN A 92 0.20 5.14 -1.71
N ASP A 93 0.95 6.18 -2.05
CA ASP A 93 1.21 6.55 -3.45
C ASP A 93 2.17 5.54 -4.13
N ARG A 94 1.82 5.12 -5.35
CA ARG A 94 2.61 4.20 -6.18
C ARG A 94 4.00 4.79 -6.46
N GLY A 95 5.00 4.40 -5.68
CA GLY A 95 6.39 4.85 -5.82
C GLY A 95 7.16 4.99 -4.52
N GLY A 96 6.51 4.88 -3.36
CA GLY A 96 7.19 4.83 -2.07
C GLY A 96 8.05 3.59 -1.89
N THR A 97 9.12 3.69 -1.10
CA THR A 97 9.90 2.55 -0.59
C THR A 97 9.88 2.58 0.93
N THR A 98 9.56 1.45 1.54
CA THR A 98 9.58 1.29 2.99
C THR A 98 10.54 0.16 3.34
N VAL A 99 11.49 0.45 4.23
CA VAL A 99 12.45 -0.53 4.72
C VAL A 99 12.30 -0.63 6.23
N ILE A 100 12.05 -1.83 6.73
CA ILE A 100 12.08 -2.18 8.15
C ILE A 100 13.25 -3.14 8.30
N ARG A 101 14.28 -2.76 9.05
CA ARG A 101 15.49 -3.58 9.20
C ARG A 101 15.27 -4.74 10.16
N GLY A 102 14.43 -4.57 11.17
CA GLY A 102 14.07 -5.60 12.14
C GLY A 102 12.78 -6.35 11.80
N ASP A 103 12.14 -6.86 12.84
CA ASP A 103 10.88 -7.61 12.78
C ASP A 103 9.67 -6.66 12.64
N ALA A 104 8.60 -7.14 12.01
CA ALA A 104 7.30 -6.49 12.00
C ALA A 104 6.28 -7.37 12.74
N THR A 105 5.86 -6.94 13.92
CA THR A 105 4.92 -7.68 14.78
C THR A 105 3.61 -6.91 14.92
N ASN A 106 2.49 -7.60 14.68
CA ASN A 106 1.15 -7.04 14.78
C ASN A 106 0.23 -7.98 15.57
N VAL A 107 -0.33 -7.50 16.68
CA VAL A 107 -1.12 -8.30 17.62
C VAL A 107 -2.39 -7.55 18.05
N ASN A 108 -3.55 -8.17 17.85
CA ASN A 108 -4.88 -7.60 18.05
C ASN A 108 -5.04 -6.17 17.49
N SER A 109 -4.38 -5.86 16.37
CA SER A 109 -4.20 -4.48 15.88
C SER A 109 -4.15 -4.41 14.34
N GLU A 110 -4.05 -3.20 13.81
CA GLU A 110 -3.93 -2.96 12.36
C GLU A 110 -2.58 -2.36 11.96
N LEU A 111 -1.80 -3.07 11.15
CA LEU A 111 -0.51 -2.62 10.64
C LEU A 111 -0.60 -2.40 9.13
N ARG A 112 -0.23 -1.21 8.66
CA ARG A 112 -0.10 -0.88 7.24
C ARG A 112 1.34 -0.50 6.95
N VAL A 113 1.98 -1.19 6.02
CA VAL A 113 3.29 -0.85 5.49
C VAL A 113 3.09 -0.61 4.01
N ASN A 114 3.22 0.63 3.54
CA ASN A 114 2.88 1.00 2.18
C ASN A 114 4.11 1.17 1.29
N GLY A 115 3.91 1.04 -0.02
CA GLY A 115 4.97 1.15 -1.03
C GLY A 115 5.79 -0.13 -1.16
N ASN A 116 6.87 -0.08 -1.95
CA ASN A 116 7.80 -1.20 -2.08
C ASN A 116 8.46 -1.48 -0.73
N SER A 117 8.09 -2.60 -0.11
CA SER A 117 8.39 -2.91 1.28
C SER A 117 9.48 -3.96 1.40
N PHE A 118 10.50 -3.67 2.20
CA PHE A 118 11.59 -4.59 2.53
C PHE A 118 11.64 -4.78 4.04
N ILE A 119 11.45 -6.01 4.51
CA ILE A 119 11.50 -6.37 5.93
C ILE A 119 12.69 -7.30 6.15
N GLY A 120 13.65 -6.84 6.94
CA GLY A 120 14.90 -7.56 7.21
C GLY A 120 14.75 -8.70 8.23
N GLY A 121 13.74 -8.62 9.08
CA GLY A 121 13.41 -9.65 10.06
C GLY A 121 12.16 -10.46 9.68
N ASN A 122 11.49 -10.96 10.70
CA ASN A 122 10.28 -11.76 10.63
C ASN A 122 9.03 -10.88 10.57
N VAL A 123 7.97 -11.39 9.96
CA VAL A 123 6.63 -10.79 10.01
C VAL A 123 5.72 -11.68 10.85
N THR A 124 5.20 -11.17 11.95
CA THR A 124 4.29 -11.89 12.85
C THR A 124 2.94 -11.18 12.94
N VAL A 125 1.85 -11.85 12.58
CA VAL A 125 0.49 -11.28 12.59
C VAL A 125 -0.47 -12.23 13.29
N THR A 126 -1.00 -11.84 14.46
CA THR A 126 -1.72 -12.79 15.34
C THR A 126 -3.01 -12.22 15.93
N ASN A 127 -3.81 -13.07 16.57
CA ASN A 127 -4.94 -12.68 17.43
C ASN A 127 -5.96 -11.76 16.74
N GLY A 128 -6.43 -12.14 15.54
CA GLY A 128 -7.42 -11.40 14.76
C GLY A 128 -6.89 -10.13 14.11
N SER A 129 -5.58 -9.86 14.20
CA SER A 129 -4.96 -8.69 13.58
C SER A 129 -5.11 -8.66 12.07
N ARG A 130 -5.10 -7.45 11.51
CA ARG A 130 -4.96 -7.22 10.08
C ARG A 130 -3.64 -6.52 9.79
N ALA A 131 -2.84 -7.09 8.90
CA ALA A 131 -1.67 -6.42 8.33
C ALA A 131 -1.86 -6.26 6.82
N ASP A 132 -1.55 -5.09 6.28
CA ASP A 132 -1.42 -4.82 4.84
C ASP A 132 0.02 -4.35 4.60
N ILE A 133 0.81 -5.12 3.88
CA ILE A 133 2.21 -4.81 3.58
C ILE A 133 2.37 -4.64 2.08
N GLY A 134 2.97 -3.56 1.62
CA GLY A 134 3.06 -3.23 0.21
C GLY A 134 2.08 -2.16 -0.23
N GLY A 135 0.80 -2.19 0.19
CA GLY A 135 -0.20 -1.21 -0.27
C GLY A 135 -0.17 -1.01 -1.79
N CYS A 136 -0.25 -2.09 -2.57
CA CYS A 136 0.00 -2.17 -4.02
C CYS A 136 1.47 -2.16 -4.52
N GLY A 137 2.47 -2.09 -3.64
CA GLY A 137 3.90 -2.25 -3.96
C GLY A 137 4.41 -3.69 -3.91
N SER A 138 5.67 -3.89 -4.29
CA SER A 138 6.36 -5.19 -4.12
C SER A 138 6.78 -5.38 -2.67
N VAL A 139 6.72 -6.62 -2.17
CA VAL A 139 7.13 -6.94 -0.79
C VAL A 139 8.20 -8.01 -0.77
N TYR A 140 9.24 -7.74 0.01
CA TYR A 140 10.35 -8.66 0.29
C TYR A 140 10.50 -8.82 1.80
N VAL A 141 10.51 -10.05 2.28
CA VAL A 141 10.76 -10.41 3.68
C VAL A 141 11.95 -11.35 3.70
N SER A 142 12.97 -11.04 4.49
CA SER A 142 14.17 -11.87 4.62
C SER A 142 14.00 -12.98 5.66
N GLY A 143 13.16 -12.78 6.67
CA GLY A 143 12.85 -13.76 7.71
C GLY A 143 11.56 -14.54 7.43
N ASP A 144 11.05 -15.18 8.48
CA ASP A 144 9.83 -15.97 8.44
C ASP A 144 8.57 -15.08 8.48
N VAL A 145 7.51 -15.55 7.81
CA VAL A 145 6.18 -14.94 7.86
C VAL A 145 5.25 -15.88 8.64
N VAL A 146 4.88 -15.46 9.85
CA VAL A 146 4.09 -16.25 10.80
C VAL A 146 2.76 -15.55 11.05
N VAL A 147 1.66 -16.14 10.59
CA VAL A 147 0.32 -15.55 10.69
C VAL A 147 -0.65 -16.45 11.47
N PRO A 148 -0.40 -16.72 12.78
CA PRO A 148 -1.26 -17.57 13.58
C PRO A 148 -2.53 -16.82 13.99
N ASN A 149 -3.67 -17.19 13.41
CA ASN A 149 -4.96 -16.56 13.65
C ASN A 149 -4.98 -15.05 13.35
N GLY A 150 -4.20 -14.59 12.37
CA GLY A 150 -4.22 -13.22 11.85
C GLY A 150 -4.53 -13.18 10.35
N ASN A 151 -4.61 -11.98 9.78
CA ASN A 151 -4.76 -11.77 8.35
C ASN A 151 -3.60 -10.89 7.84
N LEU A 152 -2.84 -11.38 6.87
CA LEU A 152 -1.79 -10.63 6.19
C LEU A 152 -2.14 -10.50 4.71
N GLU A 153 -2.41 -9.27 4.29
CA GLU A 153 -2.55 -8.84 2.91
C GLU A 153 -1.22 -8.26 2.44
N VAL A 154 -0.83 -8.56 1.21
CA VAL A 154 0.44 -8.09 0.67
C VAL A 154 0.21 -7.52 -0.74
N GLY A 155 0.64 -6.28 -0.99
CA GLY A 155 0.59 -5.67 -2.32
C GLY A 155 -0.80 -5.67 -3.01
N CYS A 156 -0.79 -5.51 -4.34
CA CYS A 156 -2.00 -5.56 -5.19
C CYS A 156 -1.66 -6.41 -6.41
N GLY A 157 -2.16 -7.65 -6.42
CA GLY A 157 -1.71 -8.68 -7.37
C GLY A 157 -0.35 -9.23 -6.95
N CYS A 158 -0.32 -10.51 -6.57
CA CYS A 158 0.78 -11.19 -5.87
C CYS A 158 1.00 -10.72 -4.42
N ALA A 159 0.21 -11.28 -3.50
CA ALA A 159 0.34 -11.15 -2.05
C ALA A 159 1.57 -11.79 -1.38
N GLY A 160 2.75 -11.58 -1.96
CA GLY A 160 4.04 -11.93 -1.37
C GLY A 160 4.86 -12.82 -2.27
N ARG A 161 6.13 -13.04 -1.93
CA ARG A 161 6.99 -13.98 -2.65
C ARG A 161 7.64 -14.96 -1.68
N ARG A 162 7.54 -16.25 -1.97
CA ARG A 162 8.25 -17.33 -1.28
C ARG A 162 8.99 -18.15 -2.33
N ASN A 163 10.29 -18.38 -2.15
CA ASN A 163 11.13 -19.11 -3.11
C ASN A 163 11.06 -18.57 -4.56
N GLY A 164 10.94 -17.26 -4.74
CA GLY A 164 10.81 -16.62 -6.06
C GLY A 164 9.42 -16.74 -6.72
N GLN A 165 8.49 -17.49 -6.11
CA GLN A 165 7.11 -17.63 -6.57
C GLN A 165 6.22 -16.58 -5.92
N CYS A 166 5.23 -16.10 -6.67
CA CYS A 166 4.24 -15.16 -6.19
C CYS A 166 3.15 -15.90 -5.37
N CYS A 167 3.06 -15.56 -4.08
CA CYS A 167 1.99 -15.96 -3.17
C CYS A 167 0.84 -14.97 -3.31
N ILE A 168 -0.40 -15.41 -3.25
CA ILE A 168 -1.61 -14.57 -3.22
C ILE A 168 -2.28 -14.56 -1.83
N GLU A 169 -1.89 -15.48 -0.95
CA GLU A 169 -2.30 -15.53 0.46
C GLU A 169 -1.23 -16.34 1.23
N PHE A 170 -1.00 -16.03 2.51
CA PHE A 170 -0.28 -16.91 3.43
C PHE A 170 -1.28 -17.54 4.39
N HIS A 171 -1.41 -18.86 4.34
CA HIS A 171 -2.37 -19.61 5.15
C HIS A 171 -1.65 -20.67 5.98
N GLN A 172 -1.73 -20.57 7.31
CA GLN A 172 -1.08 -21.50 8.25
C GLN A 172 0.43 -21.71 7.99
N GLY A 173 1.14 -20.67 7.53
CA GLY A 173 2.57 -20.75 7.18
C GLY A 173 2.85 -21.28 5.77
N PHE A 174 1.82 -21.62 4.99
CA PHE A 174 1.95 -22.03 3.59
C PHE A 174 1.66 -20.86 2.64
N CYS A 175 2.46 -20.73 1.59
CA CYS A 175 2.25 -19.76 0.52
C CYS A 175 1.21 -20.30 -0.46
N VAL A 176 0.05 -19.65 -0.56
CA VAL A 176 -1.00 -20.00 -1.52
C VAL A 176 -0.68 -19.35 -2.86
N LEU A 177 -0.61 -20.12 -3.93
CA LEU A 177 -0.37 -19.64 -5.29
C LEU A 177 -1.68 -19.35 -6.05
N GLN A 178 -2.73 -20.12 -5.75
CA GLN A 178 -4.02 -20.02 -6.44
C GLN A 178 -5.18 -20.55 -5.58
N ILE A 179 -6.38 -19.99 -5.78
CA ILE A 179 -7.62 -20.40 -5.10
C ILE A 179 -8.69 -20.63 -6.17
N VAL A 180 -9.43 -21.74 -6.07
CA VAL A 180 -10.57 -22.05 -6.95
C VAL A 180 -11.74 -22.62 -6.13
N PRO A 181 -13.00 -22.42 -6.56
CA PRO A 181 -14.13 -23.07 -5.92
C PRO A 181 -14.10 -24.59 -6.15
N PRO A 182 -14.56 -25.39 -5.18
CA PRO A 182 -14.68 -26.84 -5.35
C PRO A 182 -15.74 -27.18 -6.41
N SER A 183 -15.44 -28.21 -7.21
CA SER A 183 -16.38 -28.82 -8.16
C SER A 183 -17.19 -29.93 -7.48
N GLU A 184 -18.20 -30.49 -8.18
CA GLU A 184 -18.95 -31.67 -7.69
C GLU A 184 -18.02 -32.86 -7.41
N ASP A 185 -16.91 -32.97 -8.14
CA ASP A 185 -15.88 -34.00 -7.97
C ASP A 185 -14.80 -33.62 -6.93
N GLY A 186 -14.98 -32.50 -6.22
CA GLY A 186 -14.03 -31.98 -5.25
C GLY A 186 -13.02 -31.00 -5.83
N CYS A 187 -11.80 -31.00 -5.28
CA CYS A 187 -10.74 -30.08 -5.71
C CYS A 187 -9.97 -30.60 -6.93
N PRO A 188 -9.57 -29.72 -7.86
CA PRO A 188 -8.69 -30.11 -8.96
C PRO A 188 -7.38 -30.73 -8.46
N PRO A 189 -6.74 -31.61 -9.24
CA PRO A 189 -5.45 -32.20 -8.87
C PRO A 189 -4.41 -31.12 -8.52
N GLY A 190 -3.73 -31.30 -7.38
CA GLY A 190 -2.76 -30.34 -6.84
C GLY A 190 -3.36 -29.27 -5.92
N PHE A 191 -4.70 -29.17 -5.82
CA PHE A 191 -5.37 -28.30 -4.87
C PHE A 191 -5.89 -29.08 -3.66
N ILE A 192 -5.83 -28.47 -2.49
CA ILE A 192 -6.29 -29.04 -1.22
C ILE A 192 -7.55 -28.30 -0.77
N LEU A 193 -8.59 -29.04 -0.38
CA LEU A 193 -9.81 -28.47 0.18
C LEU A 193 -9.53 -27.92 1.58
N SER A 194 -9.71 -26.61 1.76
CA SER A 194 -9.52 -25.92 3.03
C SER A 194 -10.50 -24.76 3.13
N SER A 195 -11.25 -24.70 4.23
CA SER A 195 -12.26 -23.65 4.46
C SER A 195 -13.30 -23.53 3.33
N GLY A 196 -13.66 -24.63 2.68
CA GLY A 196 -14.65 -24.64 1.58
C GLY A 196 -14.12 -24.15 0.24
N LEU A 197 -12.82 -23.89 0.13
CA LEU A 197 -12.15 -23.49 -1.11
C LEU A 197 -11.01 -24.46 -1.42
N CYS A 198 -10.68 -24.59 -2.70
CA CYS A 198 -9.55 -25.38 -3.16
C CYS A 198 -8.33 -24.47 -3.28
N ARG A 199 -7.27 -24.75 -2.51
CA ARG A 199 -6.06 -23.95 -2.44
C ARG A 199 -4.85 -24.70 -3.00
N LEU A 200 -4.04 -24.03 -3.82
CA LEU A 200 -2.75 -24.53 -4.31
C LEU A 200 -1.63 -23.88 -3.49
N PHE A 201 -0.72 -24.67 -2.90
CA PHE A 201 0.38 -24.14 -2.10
C PHE A 201 1.75 -24.32 -2.77
N SER A 202 2.68 -23.39 -2.53
CA SER A 202 4.06 -23.37 -3.05
C SER A 202 4.90 -24.55 -2.56
N ASP A 203 4.64 -25.02 -1.34
CA ASP A 203 5.39 -26.05 -0.64
C ASP A 203 5.16 -27.47 -1.22
N PHE A 204 4.14 -27.63 -2.08
CA PHE A 204 3.90 -28.84 -2.85
C PHE A 204 4.31 -28.54 -4.30
N GLU A 205 5.60 -28.68 -4.61
CA GLU A 205 6.12 -28.50 -5.98
C GLU A 205 5.22 -29.19 -7.02
N HIS A 206 4.49 -28.42 -7.82
CA HIS A 206 3.84 -28.96 -9.00
C HIS A 206 4.06 -28.08 -10.23
N LYS A 207 4.83 -28.67 -11.15
CA LYS A 207 4.83 -28.36 -12.57
C LYS A 207 3.42 -28.63 -13.11
N PHE A 208 2.80 -27.61 -13.69
CA PHE A 208 1.70 -27.81 -14.63
C PHE A 208 2.28 -27.77 -16.04
N GLY A 209 2.26 -28.93 -16.71
CA GLY A 209 2.64 -29.07 -18.11
C GLY A 209 3.01 -30.51 -18.44
N LYS A 210 2.44 -31.02 -19.53
CA LYS A 210 2.96 -32.20 -20.24
C LYS A 210 4.44 -32.04 -20.56
#